data_AF-A0A7X5Y3P4-F1
#
_entry.id   AF-A0A7X5Y3P4-F1
#
_cell.length_a   1.000
_cell.length_b   1.000
_cell.length_c   1.000
_cell.angle_alpha   90.00
_cell.angle_beta   90.00
_cell.angle_gamma   90.00
#
_symmetry.space_group_name_H-M   'P 1'
#
loop_
_entity.id
_entity.type
_entity.pdbx_description
1 polymer ?
#
loop_
_entity_poly.entity_id
_entity_poly.type
_entity_poly.pdbx_seq_one_letter_code
_entity_poly.pdbx_strand_id
1 'polypeptide(L)'
;MSSAESQPTVDRGITVGKSWPRPATPSPLVPRWEGEFVSHGDWVNFAAKRLTVATDSNGRDLSAICVDAIGRRCANGRDFDRAEKEGTFPVRYFWDCELPSQDPVRFLPMESWDKRDEPVLLLIDYAGDGQHALDDATIAITIGHNNDHNVGPEEAQGWRFAGWCWSHDHYVEGAGKPIGWHPLSAFHALARAMEEARDQQAGVVRI
;
A
#
# COMPACT_ATOMS: atom_id res chain seq x y z
N MET A 1 38.56 8.27 -31.80
CA MET A 1 37.26 7.61 -31.92
C MET A 1 36.74 7.40 -30.51
N SER A 2 35.88 8.31 -30.03
CA SER A 2 35.34 8.28 -28.66
C SER A 2 34.05 7.46 -28.70
N SER A 3 34.07 6.28 -28.08
CA SER A 3 32.89 5.44 -27.93
C SER A 3 31.91 6.10 -26.97
N ALA A 4 30.70 6.37 -27.42
CA ALA A 4 29.60 6.82 -26.58
C ALA A 4 29.09 5.63 -25.76
N GLU A 5 29.24 5.69 -24.44
CA GLU A 5 28.56 4.80 -23.51
C GLU A 5 27.04 5.04 -23.63
N SER A 6 26.33 4.08 -24.21
CA SER A 6 24.88 4.03 -24.16
C SER A 6 24.47 3.71 -22.73
N GLN A 7 23.84 4.66 -22.04
CA GLN A 7 23.30 4.44 -20.71
C GLN A 7 22.30 3.27 -20.73
N PRO A 8 22.30 2.40 -19.70
CA PRO A 8 21.38 1.28 -19.63
C PRO A 8 19.94 1.81 -19.57
N THR A 9 19.10 1.36 -20.50
CA THR A 9 17.66 1.59 -20.48
C THR A 9 17.10 0.92 -19.23
N VAL A 10 16.93 1.70 -18.17
CA VAL A 10 16.25 1.28 -16.95
C VAL A 10 14.82 0.97 -17.34
N ASP A 11 14.43 -0.29 -17.26
CA ASP A 11 13.06 -0.72 -17.43
C ASP A 11 12.20 -0.01 -16.37
N ARG A 12 11.37 0.96 -16.77
CA ARG A 12 10.74 1.94 -15.88
C ARG A 12 9.49 1.43 -15.16
N GLY A 13 9.17 0.14 -15.26
CA GLY A 13 7.99 -0.44 -14.61
C GLY A 13 6.70 -0.21 -15.40
N ILE A 14 5.56 -0.26 -14.71
CA ILE A 14 4.24 -0.16 -15.34
C ILE A 14 3.90 1.32 -15.56
N THR A 15 3.89 1.74 -16.82
CA THR A 15 3.47 3.09 -17.21
C THR A 15 1.97 3.26 -17.00
N VAL A 16 1.57 4.27 -16.22
CA VAL A 16 0.16 4.53 -15.98
C VAL A 16 -0.42 5.39 -17.11
N GLY A 17 -1.50 4.93 -17.73
CA GLY A 17 -2.26 5.72 -18.69
C GLY A 17 -2.91 6.96 -18.05
N LYS A 18 -3.71 7.72 -18.81
CA LYS A 18 -4.37 8.97 -18.34
C LYS A 18 -5.26 8.81 -17.09
N SER A 19 -5.57 7.59 -16.66
CA SER A 19 -6.46 7.27 -15.55
C SER A 19 -5.69 6.71 -14.35
N TRP A 20 -5.14 7.59 -13.50
CA TRP A 20 -4.93 7.23 -12.09
C TRP A 20 -6.29 6.85 -11.49
N PRO A 21 -6.39 5.78 -10.67
CA PRO A 21 -7.65 5.34 -10.11
C PRO A 21 -8.40 6.51 -9.48
N ARG A 22 -9.69 6.59 -9.82
CA ARG A 22 -10.63 7.36 -9.00
C ARG A 22 -10.61 6.71 -7.61
N PRO A 23 -10.89 7.43 -6.52
CA PRO A 23 -10.94 6.86 -5.17
C PRO A 23 -11.77 5.57 -5.01
N ALA A 24 -12.63 5.24 -5.99
CA ALA A 24 -13.45 4.04 -6.03
C ALA A 24 -12.79 2.80 -6.68
N THR A 25 -11.57 2.87 -7.22
CA THR A 25 -10.91 1.71 -7.84
C THR A 25 -9.65 1.36 -7.04
N PRO A 26 -9.67 0.31 -6.20
CA PRO A 26 -8.47 -0.14 -5.52
C PRO A 26 -7.46 -0.62 -6.57
N SER A 27 -6.38 0.15 -6.76
CA SER A 27 -5.21 -0.31 -7.49
C SER A 27 -4.16 -0.66 -6.46
N PRO A 28 -3.53 -1.85 -6.56
CA PRO A 28 -2.47 -2.20 -5.65
C PRO A 28 -1.16 -1.48 -5.95
N LEU A 29 -1.07 -0.82 -7.11
CA LEU A 29 0.12 -0.11 -7.55
C LEU A 29 0.38 1.11 -6.66
N VAL A 30 1.62 1.24 -6.19
CA VAL A 30 2.07 2.41 -5.46
C VAL A 30 2.82 3.36 -6.40
N PRO A 31 2.56 4.69 -6.32
CA PRO A 31 3.32 5.66 -7.10
C PRO A 31 4.80 5.60 -6.77
N ARG A 32 5.65 5.51 -7.81
CA ARG A 32 7.07 5.78 -7.66
C ARG A 32 7.27 7.28 -7.70
N TRP A 33 7.29 7.93 -6.54
CA TRP A 33 7.41 9.39 -6.44
C TRP A 33 8.75 9.88 -6.97
N GLU A 34 8.70 10.84 -7.88
CA GLU A 34 9.88 11.37 -8.58
C GLU A 34 10.27 12.76 -8.10
N GLY A 35 9.32 13.45 -7.47
CA GLY A 35 9.58 14.73 -6.82
C GLY A 35 8.29 15.37 -6.34
N GLU A 36 8.45 16.61 -5.88
CA GLU A 36 7.34 17.41 -5.39
C GLU A 36 7.51 18.87 -5.73
N PHE A 37 6.38 19.57 -5.70
CA PHE A 37 6.30 21.02 -5.69
C PHE A 37 5.88 21.46 -4.30
N VAL A 38 6.59 22.42 -3.72
CA VAL A 38 6.32 22.92 -2.36
C VAL A 38 5.34 24.08 -2.34
N SER A 39 5.11 24.73 -3.49
CA SER A 39 4.14 25.82 -3.65
C SER A 39 3.68 25.95 -5.10
N HIS A 40 2.63 26.74 -5.34
CA HIS A 40 2.18 27.03 -6.70
C HIS A 40 3.25 27.80 -7.49
N GLY A 41 3.99 28.70 -6.84
CA GLY A 41 5.13 29.39 -7.46
C GLY A 41 6.25 28.44 -7.91
N ASP A 42 6.56 27.41 -7.11
CA ASP A 42 7.53 26.36 -7.50
C ASP A 42 7.03 25.58 -8.73
N TRP A 43 5.73 25.27 -8.78
CA TRP A 43 5.12 24.66 -9.96
C TRP A 43 5.21 25.54 -11.21
N VAL A 44 4.80 26.82 -11.14
CA VAL A 44 4.86 27.75 -12.28
C VAL A 44 6.28 27.86 -12.85
N ASN A 45 7.29 27.90 -11.97
CA ASN A 45 8.68 28.11 -12.38
C ASN A 45 9.35 26.85 -12.93
N PHE A 46 8.98 25.65 -12.44
CA PHE A 46 9.76 24.43 -12.71
C PHE A 46 8.97 23.30 -13.37
N ALA A 47 7.64 23.37 -13.49
CA ALA A 47 6.83 22.27 -14.02
C ALA A 47 7.25 21.85 -15.42
N ALA A 48 7.46 22.80 -16.34
CA ALA A 48 7.87 22.48 -17.71
C ALA A 48 9.18 21.68 -17.75
N LYS A 49 10.12 21.97 -16.85
CA LYS A 49 11.39 21.26 -16.74
C LYS A 49 11.25 19.92 -16.01
N ARG A 50 10.48 19.86 -14.93
CA ARG A 50 10.39 18.66 -14.07
C ARG A 50 9.43 17.60 -14.63
N LEU A 51 8.37 17.98 -15.34
CA LEU A 51 7.31 17.06 -15.76
C LEU A 51 7.52 16.42 -17.15
N THR A 52 8.48 16.91 -17.94
CA THR A 52 8.72 16.50 -19.35
C THR A 52 9.97 15.62 -19.50
N VAL A 53 10.62 15.22 -18.41
CA VAL A 53 11.92 14.52 -18.46
C VAL A 53 11.77 13.03 -18.81
N ALA A 54 10.57 12.47 -18.67
CA ALA A 54 10.36 11.04 -18.76
C ALA A 54 9.86 10.61 -20.14
N THR A 55 10.58 9.70 -20.78
CA THR A 55 10.16 8.97 -22.00
C THR A 55 9.98 7.49 -21.73
N ASP A 56 9.05 6.86 -22.43
CA ASP A 56 8.86 5.40 -22.45
C ASP A 56 9.94 4.68 -23.27
N SER A 57 9.91 3.34 -23.29
CA SER A 57 10.81 2.50 -24.10
C SER A 57 10.65 2.69 -25.61
N ASN A 58 9.55 3.31 -26.06
CA ASN A 58 9.28 3.65 -27.45
C ASN A 58 9.65 5.11 -27.77
N GLY A 59 10.26 5.85 -26.84
CA GLY A 59 10.63 7.26 -27.00
C GLY A 59 9.46 8.23 -26.95
N ARG A 60 8.30 7.84 -26.41
CA ARG A 60 7.13 8.73 -26.22
C ARG A 60 7.22 9.43 -24.87
N ASP A 61 6.87 10.71 -24.87
CA ASP A 61 6.82 11.52 -23.66
C ASP A 61 5.73 11.02 -22.70
N LEU A 62 6.12 10.79 -21.45
CA LEU A 62 5.23 10.39 -20.38
C LEU A 62 4.60 11.62 -19.71
N SER A 63 3.28 11.57 -19.51
CA SER A 63 2.56 12.62 -18.80
C SER A 63 2.62 12.36 -17.29
N ALA A 64 3.27 13.25 -16.55
CA ALA A 64 3.32 13.17 -15.09
C ALA A 64 1.91 13.23 -14.49
N ILE A 65 1.70 12.50 -13.41
CA ILE A 65 0.52 12.57 -12.57
C ILE A 65 0.90 13.32 -11.31
N CYS A 66 0.20 14.42 -11.02
CA CYS A 66 0.43 15.22 -9.82
C CYS A 66 -0.72 15.03 -8.83
N VAL A 67 -0.40 14.88 -7.55
CA VAL A 67 -1.33 14.57 -6.46
C VAL A 67 -1.01 15.44 -5.25
N ASP A 68 -2.02 16.09 -4.67
CA ASP A 68 -1.89 16.90 -3.46
C ASP A 68 -1.75 16.05 -2.18
N ALA A 69 -1.45 16.69 -1.05
CA ALA A 69 -1.25 15.99 0.23
C ALA A 69 -2.48 15.22 0.74
N ILE A 70 -3.67 15.51 0.20
CA ILE A 70 -4.93 14.82 0.54
C ILE A 70 -5.22 13.67 -0.45
N GLY A 71 -4.40 13.50 -1.49
CA GLY A 71 -4.56 12.44 -2.47
C GLY A 71 -5.40 12.83 -3.69
N ARG A 72 -5.72 14.11 -3.89
CA ARG A 72 -6.49 14.59 -5.05
C ARG A 72 -5.56 14.94 -6.20
N ARG A 73 -6.00 14.65 -7.43
CA ARG A 73 -5.23 14.97 -8.64
C ARG A 73 -5.19 16.48 -8.88
N CYS A 74 -4.01 16.96 -9.29
CA CYS A 74 -3.79 18.31 -9.78
C CYS A 74 -3.34 18.24 -11.26
N ALA A 75 -4.23 18.59 -12.19
CA ALA A 75 -3.95 18.42 -13.63
C ALA A 75 -3.53 19.72 -14.32
N ASN A 76 -3.86 20.87 -13.73
CA ASN A 76 -3.65 22.19 -14.34
C ASN A 76 -3.47 23.25 -13.26
N GLY A 77 -3.09 24.47 -13.65
CA GLY A 77 -2.82 25.56 -12.72
C GLY A 77 -3.97 25.90 -11.77
N ARG A 78 -5.23 25.70 -12.16
CA ARG A 78 -6.38 25.93 -11.27
C ARG A 78 -6.40 24.94 -10.09
N ASP A 79 -5.97 23.70 -10.31
CA ASP A 79 -5.88 22.70 -9.24
C ASP A 79 -4.72 22.98 -8.28
N PHE A 80 -3.62 23.55 -8.79
CA PHE A 80 -2.49 23.96 -7.94
C PHE A 80 -2.81 25.23 -7.14
N ASP A 81 -3.50 26.20 -7.74
CA ASP A 81 -4.04 27.37 -7.03
C ASP A 81 -5.06 26.97 -5.96
N ARG A 82 -5.92 25.98 -6.25
CA ARG A 82 -6.79 25.35 -5.23
C ARG A 82 -5.96 24.77 -4.08
N ALA A 83 -4.95 23.96 -4.40
CA ALA A 83 -4.10 23.34 -3.38
C ALA A 83 -3.37 24.37 -2.50
N GLU A 84 -2.97 25.51 -3.08
CA GLU A 84 -2.32 26.59 -2.34
C GLU A 84 -3.30 27.27 -1.38
N LYS A 85 -4.49 27.61 -1.86
CA LYS A 85 -5.55 28.24 -1.05
C LYS A 85 -6.05 27.34 0.08
N GLU A 86 -6.12 26.04 -0.17
CA GLU A 86 -6.56 25.04 0.80
C GLU A 86 -5.42 24.53 1.70
N GLY A 87 -4.17 24.95 1.48
CA GLY A 87 -3.02 24.53 2.27
C GLY A 87 -2.67 23.05 2.11
N THR A 88 -2.92 22.46 0.94
CA THR A 88 -2.76 21.02 0.67
C THR A 88 -1.49 20.66 -0.10
N PHE A 89 -0.49 21.55 -0.06
CA PHE A 89 0.88 21.26 -0.49
C PHE A 89 1.61 20.39 0.56
N PRO A 90 2.66 19.63 0.18
CA PRO A 90 3.28 19.56 -1.15
C PRO A 90 2.43 18.79 -2.18
N VAL A 91 2.56 19.16 -3.46
CA VAL A 91 1.99 18.40 -4.58
C VAL A 91 3.09 17.52 -5.15
N ARG A 92 2.93 16.20 -5.04
CA ARG A 92 3.91 15.22 -5.50
C ARG A 92 3.60 14.74 -6.91
N TYR A 93 4.62 14.35 -7.67
CA TYR A 93 4.43 13.83 -9.02
C TYR A 93 5.21 12.54 -9.29
N PHE A 94 4.69 11.76 -10.23
CA PHE A 94 5.25 10.49 -10.70
C PHE A 94 4.82 10.22 -12.15
N TRP A 95 5.53 9.32 -12.83
CA TRP A 95 5.13 8.80 -14.16
C TRP A 95 4.79 7.31 -14.12
N ASP A 96 5.48 6.58 -13.25
CA ASP A 96 5.40 5.13 -13.17
C ASP A 96 4.91 4.70 -11.80
N CYS A 97 4.39 3.47 -11.75
CA CYS A 97 4.07 2.81 -10.51
C CYS A 97 4.84 1.52 -10.38
N GLU A 98 5.06 1.16 -9.13
CA GLU A 98 5.62 -0.12 -8.76
C GLU A 98 4.56 -0.94 -8.05
N LEU A 99 4.70 -2.26 -8.14
CA LEU A 99 4.04 -3.12 -7.17
C LEU A 99 4.62 -2.76 -5.80
N PRO A 100 3.80 -2.77 -4.73
CA PRO A 100 4.30 -2.58 -3.39
C PRO A 100 5.41 -3.61 -3.21
N SER A 101 6.55 -3.18 -2.66
CA SER A 101 7.69 -4.06 -2.41
C SER A 101 7.17 -5.37 -1.83
N GLN A 102 7.71 -6.51 -2.28
CA GLN A 102 7.40 -7.83 -1.70
C GLN A 102 7.95 -7.96 -0.27
N ASP A 103 7.88 -6.89 0.52
CA ASP A 103 8.02 -6.99 1.94
C ASP A 103 6.88 -7.88 2.43
N PRO A 104 7.19 -8.94 3.20
CA PRO A 104 6.15 -9.73 3.83
C PRO A 104 5.27 -8.78 4.63
N VAL A 105 3.95 -8.94 4.51
CA VAL A 105 2.89 -8.20 5.22
C VAL A 105 3.44 -7.56 6.47
N ARG A 106 3.75 -6.25 6.42
CA ARG A 106 4.40 -5.59 7.54
C ARG A 106 3.34 -5.32 8.60
N PHE A 107 3.24 -6.22 9.58
CA PHE A 107 2.37 -6.04 10.73
C PHE A 107 2.74 -4.75 11.45
N LEU A 108 1.74 -3.91 11.64
CA LEU A 108 1.83 -2.69 12.42
C LEU A 108 1.86 -3.04 13.90
N PRO A 109 2.55 -2.26 14.74
CA PRO A 109 2.60 -2.52 16.16
C PRO A 109 1.21 -2.32 16.80
N MET A 110 0.91 -3.06 17.87
CA MET A 110 -0.44 -3.05 18.48
C MET A 110 -0.86 -1.67 18.98
N GLU A 111 0.09 -0.84 19.45
CA GLU A 111 -0.18 0.53 19.89
C GLU A 111 -0.63 1.48 18.78
N SER A 112 -0.38 1.14 17.51
CA SER A 112 -0.86 1.95 16.38
C SER A 112 -2.26 1.57 15.92
N TRP A 113 -2.95 0.66 16.63
CA TRP A 113 -4.30 0.25 16.29
C TRP A 113 -5.25 1.44 16.26
N ASP A 114 -5.93 1.62 15.13
CA ASP A 114 -6.75 2.80 14.84
C ASP A 114 -8.22 2.65 15.27
N LYS A 115 -8.51 1.67 16.14
CA LYS A 115 -9.84 1.44 16.74
C LYS A 115 -10.94 1.28 15.70
N ARG A 116 -10.68 0.46 14.69
CA ARG A 116 -11.67 0.14 13.67
C ARG A 116 -12.59 -0.98 14.14
N ASP A 117 -13.85 -0.90 13.73
CA ASP A 117 -14.83 -1.95 13.95
C ASP A 117 -14.82 -2.98 12.80
N GLU A 118 -13.64 -3.49 12.46
CA GLU A 118 -13.45 -4.48 11.40
C GLU A 118 -12.55 -5.64 11.85
N PRO A 119 -12.71 -6.85 11.29
CA PRO A 119 -11.73 -7.92 11.47
C PRO A 119 -10.38 -7.53 10.86
N VAL A 120 -9.30 -7.94 11.52
CA VAL A 120 -7.91 -7.73 11.08
C VAL A 120 -7.09 -9.01 11.13
N LEU A 121 -5.97 -9.02 10.42
CA LEU A 121 -4.95 -10.04 10.61
C LEU A 121 -4.16 -9.66 11.84
N LEU A 122 -3.93 -10.62 12.73
CA LEU A 122 -3.10 -10.47 13.91
C LEU A 122 -1.87 -11.36 13.80
N LEU A 123 -0.73 -10.81 14.17
CA LEU A 123 0.47 -11.57 14.47
C LEU A 123 0.46 -11.90 15.96
N ILE A 124 0.39 -13.19 16.29
CA ILE A 124 0.26 -13.68 17.66
C ILE A 124 1.56 -14.37 18.07
N ASP A 125 2.06 -14.02 19.25
CA ASP A 125 3.13 -14.72 19.95
C ASP A 125 2.54 -15.74 20.93
N TYR A 126 2.85 -17.02 20.69
CA TYR A 126 2.40 -18.18 21.45
C TYR A 126 3.46 -18.69 22.43
N ALA A 127 4.63 -18.04 22.55
CA ALA A 127 5.74 -18.53 23.37
C ALA A 127 5.42 -18.66 24.87
N GLY A 128 4.38 -17.98 25.36
CA GLY A 128 3.88 -18.11 26.73
C GLY A 128 2.82 -19.20 26.89
N ASP A 129 1.67 -18.99 26.28
CA ASP A 129 0.51 -19.88 26.34
C ASP A 129 0.17 -20.33 24.92
N GLY A 130 0.92 -21.33 24.43
CA GLY A 130 0.79 -21.88 23.07
C GLY A 130 -0.45 -22.73 22.84
N GLN A 131 -1.48 -22.57 23.67
CA GLN A 131 -2.75 -23.23 23.47
C GLN A 131 -3.44 -22.69 22.22
N HIS A 132 -4.00 -23.62 21.47
CA HIS A 132 -4.84 -23.35 20.30
C HIS A 132 -4.16 -22.56 19.17
N ALA A 133 -2.84 -22.66 19.02
CA ALA A 133 -2.14 -22.10 17.87
C ALA A 133 -2.67 -22.71 16.56
N LEU A 134 -2.90 -21.88 15.54
CA LEU A 134 -3.35 -22.31 14.22
C LEU A 134 -2.29 -23.11 13.45
N ASP A 135 -1.03 -23.00 13.85
CA ASP A 135 0.12 -23.69 13.28
C ASP A 135 1.00 -24.22 14.41
N ASP A 136 1.90 -25.16 14.13
CA ASP A 136 2.93 -25.66 15.05
C ASP A 136 4.04 -24.61 15.30
N ALA A 137 3.69 -23.33 15.27
CA ALA A 137 4.58 -22.19 15.28
C ALA A 137 4.48 -21.42 16.60
N THR A 138 5.63 -20.89 17.05
CA THR A 138 5.69 -19.98 18.22
C THR A 138 5.16 -18.59 17.90
N ILE A 139 5.09 -18.23 16.62
CA ILE A 139 4.48 -17.01 16.11
C ILE A 139 3.62 -17.40 14.92
N ALA A 140 2.34 -17.01 14.91
CA ALA A 140 1.45 -17.30 13.79
C ALA A 140 0.53 -16.12 13.47
N ILE A 141 -0.01 -16.13 12.25
CA ILE A 141 -0.99 -15.15 11.78
C ILE A 141 -2.38 -15.74 11.95
N THR A 142 -3.31 -14.97 12.49
CA THR A 142 -4.73 -15.34 12.64
C THR A 142 -5.64 -14.15 12.31
N ILE A 143 -6.95 -14.39 12.26
CA ILE A 143 -7.96 -13.34 12.13
C ILE A 143 -8.48 -13.00 13.53
N GLY A 144 -8.51 -11.72 13.86
CA GLY A 144 -9.03 -11.22 15.13
C GLY A 144 -9.81 -9.93 15.02
N HIS A 145 -10.46 -9.56 16.12
CA HIS A 145 -11.29 -8.38 16.23
C HIS A 145 -11.23 -7.82 17.66
N ASN A 146 -11.41 -6.51 17.80
CA ASN A 146 -11.50 -5.82 19.08
C ASN A 146 -12.55 -4.69 18.96
N ASN A 147 -13.58 -4.77 19.80
CA ASN A 147 -14.68 -3.82 19.85
C ASN A 147 -14.64 -2.91 21.09
N ASP A 148 -13.56 -2.91 21.88
CA ASP A 148 -13.44 -2.19 23.16
C ASP A 148 -13.68 -0.68 23.03
N HIS A 149 -13.47 -0.14 21.82
CA HIS A 149 -13.68 1.28 21.52
C HIS A 149 -15.17 1.66 21.39
N ASN A 150 -16.05 0.68 21.16
CA ASN A 150 -17.48 0.87 20.90
C ASN A 150 -18.38 0.32 22.04
N VAL A 151 -17.78 -0.26 23.09
CA VAL A 151 -18.51 -0.83 24.21
C VAL A 151 -18.10 -0.19 25.54
N GLY A 152 -18.94 -0.34 26.57
CA GLY A 152 -18.62 0.15 27.91
C GLY A 152 -17.46 -0.66 28.55
N PRO A 153 -16.78 -0.14 29.58
CA PRO A 153 -15.67 -0.85 30.24
C PRO A 153 -16.03 -2.23 30.80
N GLU A 154 -17.30 -2.46 31.12
CA GLU A 154 -17.80 -3.75 31.62
C GLU A 154 -17.99 -4.80 30.50
N GLU A 155 -18.07 -4.34 29.25
CA GLU A 155 -18.27 -5.17 28.06
C GLU A 155 -17.00 -5.31 27.20
N ALA A 156 -15.95 -4.54 27.49
CA ALA A 156 -14.66 -4.61 26.84
C ALA A 156 -13.98 -5.96 27.13
N GLN A 157 -13.67 -6.72 26.08
CA GLN A 157 -13.11 -8.07 26.18
C GLN A 157 -11.69 -8.16 25.61
N GLY A 158 -11.14 -7.07 25.08
CA GLY A 158 -9.84 -7.10 24.44
C GLY A 158 -9.89 -7.69 23.03
N TRP A 159 -8.72 -8.11 22.56
CA TRP A 159 -8.60 -8.82 21.29
C TRP A 159 -9.13 -10.23 21.40
N ARG A 160 -10.05 -10.59 20.50
CA ARG A 160 -10.56 -11.95 20.33
C ARG A 160 -10.19 -12.46 18.94
N PHE A 161 -9.75 -13.70 18.85
CA PHE A 161 -9.28 -14.27 17.59
C PHE A 161 -9.49 -15.78 17.53
N ALA A 162 -9.43 -16.33 16.32
CA ALA A 162 -9.59 -17.76 16.09
C ALA A 162 -8.32 -18.53 16.44
N GLY A 163 -8.51 -19.68 17.08
CA GLY A 163 -7.48 -20.70 17.32
C GLY A 163 -7.97 -22.08 16.91
N TRP A 164 -7.08 -23.07 16.98
CA TRP A 164 -7.36 -24.45 16.60
C TRP A 164 -7.08 -25.43 17.74
N CYS A 165 -8.11 -26.13 18.20
CA CYS A 165 -7.95 -27.15 19.24
C CYS A 165 -7.54 -28.48 18.60
N TRP A 166 -6.22 -28.75 18.54
CA TRP A 166 -5.66 -29.98 17.99
C TRP A 166 -6.19 -31.27 18.63
N SER A 167 -6.53 -31.24 19.93
CA SER A 167 -7.04 -32.42 20.64
C SER A 167 -8.44 -32.86 20.19
N HIS A 168 -9.24 -31.92 19.70
CA HIS A 168 -10.65 -32.14 19.37
C HIS A 168 -11.00 -31.73 17.94
N ASP A 169 -9.99 -31.41 17.11
CA ASP A 169 -10.11 -31.12 15.69
C ASP A 169 -11.17 -30.06 15.35
N HIS A 170 -11.21 -28.96 16.10
CA HIS A 170 -12.18 -27.87 15.87
C HIS A 170 -11.65 -26.47 16.20
N TYR A 171 -12.31 -25.46 15.62
CA TYR A 171 -12.04 -24.06 15.91
C TYR A 171 -12.51 -23.66 17.30
N VAL A 172 -11.63 -22.98 18.03
CA VAL A 172 -11.89 -22.44 19.37
C VAL A 172 -11.47 -20.97 19.42
N GLU A 173 -11.75 -20.32 20.54
CA GLU A 173 -11.11 -19.05 20.84
C GLU A 173 -9.61 -19.26 21.05
N GLY A 174 -8.81 -18.48 20.31
CA GLY A 174 -7.36 -18.54 20.35
C GLY A 174 -6.79 -17.96 21.64
N ALA A 175 -5.64 -18.48 22.06
CA ALA A 175 -4.84 -17.94 23.15
C ALA A 175 -3.55 -17.29 22.63
N GLY A 176 -2.74 -16.69 23.50
CA GLY A 176 -1.49 -16.03 23.13
C GLY A 176 -1.59 -14.51 23.09
N LYS A 177 -0.46 -13.86 22.77
CA LYS A 177 -0.31 -12.41 22.84
C LYS A 177 -0.29 -11.79 21.45
N PRO A 178 -1.24 -10.90 21.11
CA PRO A 178 -1.13 -10.06 19.91
C PRO A 178 0.11 -9.16 20.00
N ILE A 179 0.97 -9.24 18.97
CA ILE A 179 2.21 -8.45 18.85
C ILE A 179 2.23 -7.57 17.60
N GLY A 180 1.29 -7.77 16.67
CA GLY A 180 1.08 -6.86 15.56
C GLY A 180 -0.26 -7.09 14.87
N TRP A 181 -0.68 -6.13 14.06
CA TRP A 181 -1.94 -6.17 13.33
C TRP A 181 -1.79 -5.67 11.90
N HIS A 182 -2.69 -6.09 11.02
CA HIS A 182 -2.74 -5.61 9.65
C HIS A 182 -4.18 -5.56 9.14
N PRO A 183 -4.62 -4.48 8.45
CA PRO A 183 -5.96 -4.42 7.89
C PRO A 183 -6.20 -5.55 6.88
N LEU A 184 -7.33 -6.26 6.99
CA LEU A 184 -7.73 -7.27 6.01
C LEU A 184 -7.94 -6.65 4.62
N SER A 185 -8.45 -5.42 4.57
CA SER A 185 -8.65 -4.66 3.33
C SER A 185 -7.34 -4.42 2.56
N ALA A 186 -6.27 -4.11 3.28
CA ALA A 186 -4.93 -3.95 2.71
C ALA A 186 -4.34 -5.30 2.25
N PHE A 187 -4.59 -6.37 3.00
CA PHE A 187 -4.17 -7.72 2.60
C PHE A 187 -4.88 -8.21 1.33
N HIS A 188 -6.19 -8.00 1.21
CA HIS A 188 -6.93 -8.37 0.00
C HIS A 188 -6.48 -7.60 -1.24
N ALA A 189 -6.15 -6.32 -1.09
CA ALA A 189 -5.58 -5.52 -2.17
C ALA A 189 -4.23 -6.10 -2.61
N LEU A 190 -3.36 -6.47 -1.67
CA LEU A 190 -2.06 -7.09 -1.95
C LEU A 190 -2.20 -8.47 -2.60
N ALA A 191 -3.08 -9.32 -2.09
CA ALA A 191 -3.29 -10.66 -2.63
C ALA A 191 -3.78 -10.62 -4.10
N ARG A 192 -4.73 -9.73 -4.41
CA ARG A 192 -5.17 -9.49 -5.79
C ARG A 192 -4.04 -8.97 -6.67
N ALA A 193 -3.23 -8.04 -6.16
CA ALA A 193 -2.05 -7.55 -6.86
C ALA A 193 -1.07 -8.67 -7.23
N MET A 194 -0.83 -9.57 -6.28
CA MET A 194 0.11 -10.68 -6.43
C MET A 194 -0.43 -11.71 -7.43
N GLU A 195 -1.73 -12.00 -7.41
CA GLU A 195 -2.37 -12.86 -8.43
C GLU A 195 -2.29 -12.23 -9.82
N GLU A 196 -2.64 -10.96 -9.97
CA GLU A 196 -2.55 -10.23 -11.24
C GLU A 196 -1.11 -10.15 -11.76
N ALA A 197 -0.14 -9.91 -10.88
CA ALA A 197 1.29 -9.91 -11.23
C ALA A 197 1.78 -11.30 -11.64
N ARG A 198 1.34 -12.36 -10.94
CA ARG A 198 1.67 -13.75 -11.28
C ARG A 198 1.14 -14.12 -12.66
N ASP A 199 -0.09 -13.72 -12.97
CA ASP A 199 -0.73 -13.99 -14.26
C ASP A 199 -0.07 -13.18 -15.40
N GLN A 200 0.36 -11.95 -15.14
CA GLN A 200 1.14 -11.15 -16.11
C GLN A 200 2.53 -11.75 -16.38
N GLN A 201 3.16 -12.34 -15.36
CA GLN A 201 4.46 -13.01 -15.52
C GLN A 201 4.35 -14.36 -16.24
N ALA A 202 3.20 -15.04 -16.12
CA ALA A 202 2.89 -16.26 -16.87
C ALA A 202 2.48 -15.99 -18.35
N GLY A 203 2.04 -14.77 -18.67
CA GLY A 203 1.66 -14.35 -20.02
C GLY A 203 2.82 -13.98 -20.95
N VAL A 204 4.07 -13.96 -20.47
CA VAL A 204 5.26 -13.69 -21.30
C VAL A 204 5.68 -14.97 -22.04
N VAL A 205 4.87 -15.40 -23.02
CA VAL A 205 5.37 -16.23 -24.10
C VAL A 205 6.19 -15.32 -25.00
N ARG A 206 7.52 -15.45 -24.92
CA ARG A 206 8.42 -14.86 -25.93
C ARG A 206 8.18 -15.59 -27.25
N ILE A 207 7.56 -14.90 -28.20
CA ILE A 207 7.60 -15.23 -29.63
C ILE A 207 8.62 -14.29 -30.27
#